data_AF-A0A840F4U9-F1
#
_entry.id   AF-A0A840F4U9-F1
#
_cell.length_a   1.000
_cell.length_b   1.000
_cell.length_c   1.000
_cell.angle_alpha   90.00
_cell.angle_beta   90.00
_cell.angle_gamma   90.00
#
_symmetry.space_group_name_H-M   'P 1'
#
loop_
_entity.id
_entity.type
_entity.pdbx_description
1 polymer ?
#
loop_
_entity_poly.entity_id
_entity_poly.type
_entity_poly.pdbx_seq_one_letter_code
_entity_poly.pdbx_strand_id
1 'polypeptide(L)'
;MSTNEERREAARRKLEERLEREKQAAKKRRLSMIAAAGVVVVAIAAVGGYFWWRSWDNGRHAQCTYADAPSDFKAQIDRLTQALPQAPADQKAEVESLIKQLKDGSQKERKSAKPDDRPRNSGTADVTFTTDKGDISIAVDRSTAACNANAFLTLASAGYYDDTGCSQLWNTENIRGLQCGDPTLTGIGAPGWSSPDEPPHGLRTVPIDPQTAQMGSPDAVIYPRGTVAIVNTNAEDGSRTNTGSGNFIIFTKDSKLTPTLAVVGKVDRDGMKIVDQIAAGGIAPGPGSTATNGLPKTQLNITKASVSDDD
;
A
#
# COMPACT_ATOMS: atom_id res chain seq x y z
N MET A 1 -88.43 -47.02 -6.10
CA MET A 1 -87.12 -47.57 -6.55
C MET A 1 -86.66 -46.68 -7.69
N SER A 2 -85.48 -46.05 -7.62
CA SER A 2 -84.95 -45.27 -8.75
C SER A 2 -84.76 -46.17 -9.96
N THR A 3 -85.14 -45.68 -11.14
CA THR A 3 -85.06 -46.46 -12.39
C THR A 3 -83.59 -46.69 -12.76
N ASN A 4 -83.31 -47.74 -13.54
CA ASN A 4 -81.94 -48.02 -14.00
C ASN A 4 -81.32 -46.85 -14.79
N GLU A 5 -82.14 -46.00 -15.39
CA GLU A 5 -81.75 -44.81 -16.15
C GLU A 5 -81.25 -43.67 -15.25
N GLU A 6 -81.99 -43.33 -14.19
CA GLU A 6 -81.60 -42.31 -13.21
C GLU A 6 -80.27 -42.66 -12.52
N ARG A 7 -80.06 -43.93 -12.20
CA ARG A 7 -78.80 -44.41 -11.61
C ARG A 7 -77.63 -44.26 -12.58
N ARG A 8 -77.86 -44.42 -13.88
CA ARG A 8 -76.84 -44.31 -14.93
C ARG A 8 -76.47 -42.86 -15.19
N GLU A 9 -77.43 -41.94 -15.17
CA GLU A 9 -77.15 -40.50 -15.29
C GLU A 9 -76.43 -39.94 -14.06
N ALA A 10 -76.87 -40.32 -12.85
CA ALA A 10 -76.16 -39.95 -11.63
C ALA A 10 -74.72 -40.50 -11.62
N ALA A 11 -74.50 -41.71 -12.12
CA ALA A 11 -73.17 -42.29 -12.29
C ALA A 11 -72.33 -41.53 -13.33
N ARG A 12 -72.92 -41.09 -14.45
CA ARG A 12 -72.25 -40.27 -15.47
C ARG A 12 -71.85 -38.90 -14.93
N ARG A 13 -72.77 -38.17 -14.28
CA ARG A 13 -72.46 -36.87 -13.65
C ARG A 13 -71.36 -37.00 -12.60
N LYS A 14 -71.43 -38.03 -11.75
CA LYS A 14 -70.40 -38.31 -10.76
C LYS A 14 -69.05 -38.67 -11.39
N LEU A 15 -69.04 -39.31 -12.55
CA LEU A 15 -67.83 -39.61 -13.30
C LEU A 15 -67.25 -38.34 -13.95
N GLU A 16 -68.09 -37.50 -14.56
CA GLU A 16 -67.70 -36.21 -15.13
C GLU A 16 -67.11 -35.27 -14.08
N GLU A 17 -67.76 -35.13 -12.92
CA GLU A 17 -67.24 -34.36 -11.79
C GLU A 17 -65.88 -34.87 -11.30
N ARG A 18 -65.69 -36.21 -11.25
CA ARG A 18 -64.38 -36.79 -10.92
C ARG A 18 -63.32 -36.45 -11.97
N LEU A 19 -63.64 -36.61 -13.25
CA LEU A 19 -62.72 -36.32 -14.35
C LEU A 19 -62.34 -34.83 -14.41
N GLU A 20 -63.28 -33.91 -14.12
CA GLU A 20 -63.01 -32.48 -14.04
C GLU A 20 -62.10 -32.13 -12.86
N ARG A 21 -62.36 -32.70 -11.67
CA ARG A 21 -61.49 -32.53 -10.49
C ARG A 21 -60.08 -33.07 -10.76
N GLU A 22 -59.96 -34.22 -11.41
CA GLU A 22 -58.67 -34.80 -11.81
C GLU A 22 -57.94 -33.89 -12.81
N LYS A 23 -58.62 -33.38 -13.85
CA LYS A 23 -58.02 -32.44 -14.82
C LYS A 23 -57.59 -31.13 -14.16
N GLN A 24 -58.41 -30.55 -13.26
CA GLN A 24 -58.06 -29.33 -12.53
C GLN A 24 -56.88 -29.56 -11.58
N ALA A 25 -56.86 -30.67 -10.84
CA ALA A 25 -55.75 -31.05 -9.97
C ALA A 25 -54.46 -31.27 -10.77
N ALA A 26 -54.54 -31.94 -11.93
CA ALA A 26 -53.40 -32.13 -12.83
C ALA A 26 -52.87 -30.81 -13.41
N LYS A 27 -53.76 -29.89 -13.84
CA LYS A 27 -53.37 -28.54 -14.29
C LYS A 27 -52.70 -27.74 -13.17
N LYS A 28 -53.27 -27.73 -11.96
CA LYS A 28 -52.71 -27.03 -10.80
C LYS A 28 -51.34 -27.60 -10.41
N ARG A 29 -51.20 -28.94 -10.38
CA ARG A 29 -49.91 -29.62 -10.12
C ARG A 29 -48.87 -29.30 -11.19
N ARG A 30 -49.25 -29.25 -12.46
CA ARG A 30 -48.36 -28.86 -13.57
C ARG A 30 -47.91 -27.40 -13.44
N LEU A 31 -48.82 -26.47 -13.19
CA LEU A 31 -48.51 -25.07 -12.97
C LEU A 31 -47.62 -24.86 -11.74
N SER A 32 -47.88 -25.55 -10.63
CA SER A 32 -47.05 -25.46 -9.42
C SER A 32 -45.64 -26.01 -9.66
N MET A 33 -45.49 -27.11 -10.43
CA MET A 33 -44.18 -27.64 -10.79
C MET A 33 -43.39 -26.69 -11.70
N ILE A 34 -44.05 -26.06 -12.68
CA ILE A 34 -43.41 -25.06 -13.55
C ILE A 34 -43.00 -23.82 -12.76
N ALA A 35 -43.88 -23.32 -11.88
CA ALA A 35 -43.55 -22.19 -11.00
C ALA A 35 -42.39 -22.51 -10.06
N ALA A 36 -42.39 -23.70 -9.43
CA ALA A 36 -41.29 -24.15 -8.59
C ALA A 36 -39.98 -24.29 -9.38
N ALA A 37 -40.02 -24.90 -10.57
CA ALA A 37 -38.85 -25.01 -11.45
C ALA A 37 -38.33 -23.64 -11.88
N GLY A 38 -39.23 -22.70 -12.21
CA GLY A 38 -38.87 -21.32 -12.53
C GLY A 38 -38.18 -20.60 -11.38
N VAL A 39 -38.72 -20.72 -10.16
CA VAL A 39 -38.10 -20.16 -8.94
C VAL A 39 -36.71 -20.76 -8.72
N VAL A 40 -36.55 -22.08 -8.89
CA VAL A 40 -35.24 -22.74 -8.75
C VAL A 40 -34.24 -22.23 -9.79
N VAL A 41 -34.64 -22.09 -11.06
CA VAL A 41 -33.74 -21.57 -12.11
C VAL A 41 -33.33 -20.13 -11.82
N VAL A 42 -34.26 -19.26 -11.41
CA VAL A 42 -33.94 -17.88 -11.04
C VAL A 42 -33.01 -17.83 -9.83
N ALA A 43 -33.24 -18.68 -8.82
CA ALA A 43 -32.36 -18.78 -7.66
C ALA A 43 -30.95 -19.23 -8.05
N ILE A 44 -30.82 -20.24 -8.91
CA ILE A 44 -29.51 -20.72 -9.41
C ILE A 44 -28.81 -19.62 -10.22
N ALA A 45 -29.52 -18.91 -11.10
CA ALA A 45 -28.95 -17.83 -11.89
C ALA A 45 -28.49 -16.66 -11.01
N ALA A 46 -29.28 -16.28 -10.00
CA ALA A 46 -28.92 -15.23 -9.04
C ALA A 46 -27.69 -15.62 -8.22
N VAL A 47 -27.64 -16.86 -7.73
CA VAL A 47 -26.50 -17.39 -6.97
C VAL A 47 -25.24 -17.46 -7.86
N GLY A 48 -25.36 -18.02 -9.07
CA GLY A 48 -24.26 -18.08 -10.03
C GLY A 48 -23.74 -16.70 -10.42
N GLY A 49 -24.64 -15.75 -10.69
CA GLY A 49 -24.29 -14.36 -10.97
C GLY A 49 -23.60 -13.67 -9.80
N TYR A 50 -24.08 -13.87 -8.57
CA TYR A 50 -23.43 -13.34 -7.37
C TYR A 50 -22.02 -13.88 -7.17
N PHE A 51 -21.82 -15.20 -7.30
CA PHE A 51 -20.48 -15.80 -7.17
C PHE A 51 -19.53 -15.38 -8.29
N TRP A 52 -20.03 -15.28 -9.53
CA TRP A 52 -19.25 -14.76 -10.65
C TRP A 52 -18.83 -13.30 -10.41
N TRP A 53 -19.76 -12.43 -10.03
CA TRP A 53 -19.47 -11.02 -9.72
C TRP A 53 -18.47 -10.90 -8.57
N ARG A 54 -18.67 -11.64 -7.47
CA ARG A 54 -17.75 -11.64 -6.33
C ARG A 54 -16.36 -12.14 -6.71
N SER A 55 -16.26 -13.17 -7.56
CA SER A 55 -14.98 -13.68 -8.06
C SER A 55 -14.27 -12.64 -8.94
N TRP A 56 -15.01 -11.97 -9.82
CA TRP A 56 -14.47 -10.90 -10.65
C TRP A 56 -13.99 -9.71 -9.81
N ASP A 57 -14.79 -9.29 -8.83
CA ASP A 57 -14.47 -8.17 -7.94
C ASP A 57 -13.27 -8.48 -7.04
N ASN A 58 -13.21 -9.69 -6.46
CA ASN A 58 -12.06 -10.14 -5.67
C ASN A 58 -10.75 -10.15 -6.49
N GLY A 59 -10.80 -10.49 -7.78
CA GLY A 59 -9.61 -10.55 -8.63
C GLY A 59 -8.96 -9.20 -8.92
N ARG A 60 -9.69 -8.09 -8.68
CA ARG A 60 -9.22 -6.72 -8.96
C ARG A 60 -8.68 -5.99 -7.74
N HIS A 61 -8.72 -6.62 -6.57
CA HIS A 61 -8.33 -5.99 -5.31
C HIS A 61 -7.27 -6.81 -4.59
N ALA A 62 -6.39 -6.10 -3.88
CA ALA A 62 -5.50 -6.69 -2.90
C ALA A 62 -6.21 -6.79 -1.53
N GLN A 63 -5.61 -7.52 -0.60
CA GLN A 63 -6.01 -7.51 0.81
C GLN A 63 -4.82 -7.03 1.63
N CYS A 64 -5.00 -5.95 2.36
CA CYS A 64 -3.92 -5.20 2.99
C CYS A 64 -4.12 -5.15 4.51
N THR A 65 -3.04 -5.41 5.25
CA THR A 65 -3.04 -5.31 6.71
C THR A 65 -2.14 -4.17 7.14
N TYR A 66 -2.73 -3.07 7.62
CA TYR A 66 -1.97 -1.94 8.18
C TYR A 66 -1.85 -2.09 9.70
N ALA A 67 -0.62 -2.29 10.17
CA ALA A 67 -0.33 -2.51 11.58
C ALA A 67 -0.20 -1.18 12.34
N ASP A 68 -0.60 -1.14 13.61
CA ASP A 68 -0.30 0.03 14.45
C ASP A 68 1.21 0.11 14.69
N ALA A 69 1.78 1.28 14.42
CA ALA A 69 3.21 1.52 14.48
C ALA A 69 3.46 2.98 14.89
N PRO A 70 3.39 3.31 16.19
CA PRO A 70 3.73 4.64 16.67
C PRO A 70 5.24 4.91 16.53
N SER A 71 5.60 6.17 16.27
CA SER A 71 7.01 6.58 16.29
C SER A 71 7.61 6.39 17.70
N ASP A 72 8.85 5.91 17.77
CA ASP A 72 9.55 5.64 19.03
C ASP A 72 10.51 6.78 19.44
N PHE A 73 10.10 8.05 19.28
CA PHE A 73 10.94 9.20 19.62
C PHE A 73 11.36 9.17 21.09
N LYS A 74 10.42 8.88 22.00
CA LYS A 74 10.69 8.87 23.44
C LYS A 74 11.78 7.86 23.79
N ALA A 75 11.65 6.59 23.37
CA ALA A 75 12.65 5.61 23.78
C ALA A 75 13.98 5.83 23.05
N GLN A 76 14.00 6.37 21.82
CA GLN A 76 15.25 6.77 21.18
C GLN A 76 15.96 7.91 21.94
N ILE A 77 15.23 8.96 22.31
CA ILE A 77 15.78 10.08 23.09
C ILE A 77 16.28 9.60 24.45
N ASP A 78 15.51 8.76 25.15
CA ASP A 78 15.88 8.20 26.45
C ASP A 78 17.16 7.34 26.34
N ARG A 79 17.25 6.46 25.32
CA ARG A 79 18.45 5.66 25.06
C ARG A 79 19.68 6.52 24.82
N LEU A 80 19.59 7.53 23.95
CA LEU A 80 20.70 8.43 23.66
C LEU A 80 21.12 9.26 24.87
N THR A 81 20.14 9.76 25.64
CA THR A 81 20.40 10.53 26.86
C THR A 81 21.12 9.69 27.92
N GLN A 82 20.76 8.40 28.04
CA GLN A 82 21.43 7.47 28.95
C GLN A 82 22.85 7.10 28.48
N ALA A 83 23.08 7.02 27.17
CA ALA A 83 24.39 6.72 26.59
C ALA A 83 25.36 7.92 26.63
N LEU A 84 24.84 9.15 26.60
CA LEU A 84 25.64 10.39 26.49
C LEU A 84 26.77 10.52 27.53
N PRO A 85 26.60 10.19 28.82
CA PRO A 85 27.69 10.27 29.80
C PRO A 85 28.87 9.35 29.46
N GLN A 86 28.59 8.20 28.83
CA GLN A 86 29.56 7.18 28.44
C GLN A 86 30.17 7.42 27.05
N ALA A 87 29.64 8.38 26.29
CA ALA A 87 30.14 8.68 24.96
C ALA A 87 31.58 9.25 25.02
N PRO A 88 32.44 8.92 24.05
CA PRO A 88 33.74 9.57 23.86
C PRO A 88 33.61 11.11 23.83
N ALA A 89 34.58 11.83 24.40
CA ALA A 89 34.50 13.27 24.58
C ALA A 89 34.34 14.05 23.25
N ASP A 90 34.92 13.53 22.18
CA ASP A 90 34.82 14.03 20.81
C ASP A 90 33.45 13.77 20.16
N GLN A 91 32.68 12.80 20.66
CA GLN A 91 31.35 12.43 20.14
C GLN A 91 30.19 13.02 20.94
N LYS A 92 30.44 13.53 22.16
CA LYS A 92 29.37 14.07 23.03
C LYS A 92 28.56 15.19 22.36
N ALA A 93 29.23 16.13 21.70
CA ALA A 93 28.56 17.23 21.01
C ALA A 93 27.66 16.74 19.87
N GLU A 94 28.06 15.68 19.18
CA GLU A 94 27.26 15.07 18.11
C GLU A 94 26.01 14.38 18.68
N VAL A 95 26.16 13.60 19.74
CA VAL A 95 25.05 12.93 20.42
C VAL A 95 24.06 13.95 21.00
N GLU A 96 24.54 15.03 21.62
CA GLU A 96 23.69 16.12 22.11
C GLU A 96 22.90 16.79 20.98
N SER A 97 23.55 17.01 19.84
CA SER A 97 22.91 17.58 18.66
C SER A 97 21.85 16.64 18.06
N LEU A 98 22.11 15.33 18.03
CA LEU A 98 21.13 14.32 17.63
C LEU A 98 19.92 14.28 18.59
N ILE A 99 20.16 14.32 19.90
CA ILE A 99 19.08 14.39 20.90
C ILE A 99 18.22 15.63 20.67
N LYS A 100 18.84 16.78 20.40
CA LYS A 100 18.12 18.02 20.09
C LYS A 100 17.29 17.87 18.81
N GLN A 101 17.86 17.33 17.74
CA GLN A 101 17.15 17.09 16.48
C GLN A 101 15.93 16.19 16.68
N LEU A 102 16.05 15.10 17.45
CA LEU A 102 14.94 14.21 17.74
C LEU A 102 13.85 14.90 18.59
N LYS A 103 14.23 15.72 19.58
CA LYS A 103 13.28 16.51 20.39
C LYS A 103 12.52 17.54 19.55
N ASP A 104 13.23 18.25 18.68
CA ASP A 104 12.63 19.25 17.80
C ASP A 104 11.71 18.57 16.76
N GLY A 105 12.14 17.43 16.22
CA GLY A 105 11.37 16.61 15.29
C GLY A 105 10.10 16.04 15.92
N SER A 106 10.16 15.56 17.18
CA SER A 106 8.99 14.97 17.83
C SER A 106 7.84 15.96 18.03
N GLN A 107 8.11 17.27 18.07
CA GLN A 107 7.06 18.30 18.11
C GLN A 107 6.28 18.44 16.80
N LYS A 108 6.80 17.85 15.71
CA LYS A 108 6.19 17.87 14.37
C LYS A 108 5.57 16.54 13.98
N GLU A 109 5.44 15.60 14.91
CA GLU A 109 4.77 14.32 14.64
C GLU A 109 3.36 14.57 14.10
N ARG A 110 3.02 13.82 13.04
CA ARG A 110 1.73 13.88 12.37
C ARG A 110 1.18 12.47 12.27
N LYS A 111 -0.12 12.33 12.44
CA LYS A 111 -0.82 11.05 12.19
C LYS A 111 -1.68 11.18 10.96
N SER A 112 -2.00 10.03 10.36
CA SER A 112 -3.00 9.93 9.29
C SER A 112 -3.91 8.74 9.55
N ALA A 113 -5.13 8.80 9.01
CA ALA A 113 -6.01 7.64 9.00
C ALA A 113 -5.37 6.47 8.23
N LYS A 114 -5.72 5.24 8.62
CA LYS A 114 -5.36 4.05 7.84
C LYS A 114 -6.12 4.06 6.52
N PRO A 115 -5.50 3.58 5.42
CA PRO A 115 -6.20 3.37 4.16
C PRO A 115 -7.25 2.26 4.25
N ASP A 116 -8.10 2.16 3.24
CA ASP A 116 -8.96 1.00 3.02
C ASP A 116 -8.12 -0.29 2.84
N ASP A 117 -8.62 -1.41 3.36
CA ASP A 117 -7.93 -2.70 3.38
C ASP A 117 -8.07 -3.51 2.08
N ARG A 118 -8.88 -3.02 1.13
CA ARG A 118 -9.18 -3.68 -0.15
C ARG A 118 -8.96 -2.71 -1.33
N PRO A 119 -7.74 -2.21 -1.54
CA PRO A 119 -7.46 -1.34 -2.68
C PRO A 119 -7.42 -2.12 -4.00
N ARG A 120 -7.58 -1.39 -5.11
CA ARG A 120 -7.34 -1.93 -6.46
C ARG A 120 -5.89 -2.41 -6.57
N ASN A 121 -5.69 -3.54 -7.22
CA ASN A 121 -4.36 -4.15 -7.45
C ASN A 121 -3.76 -3.81 -8.84
N SER A 122 -4.37 -2.87 -9.56
CA SER A 122 -3.98 -2.48 -10.92
C SER A 122 -4.48 -1.07 -11.22
N GLY A 123 -3.91 -0.46 -12.26
CA GLY A 123 -4.20 0.91 -12.68
C GLY A 123 -3.21 1.92 -12.09
N THR A 124 -3.19 3.11 -12.68
CA THR A 124 -2.25 4.18 -12.36
C THR A 124 -2.95 5.36 -11.68
N ALA A 125 -2.18 6.14 -10.93
CA ALA A 125 -2.63 7.41 -10.36
C ALA A 125 -1.46 8.37 -10.36
N ASP A 126 -1.73 9.67 -10.47
CA ASP A 126 -0.69 10.67 -10.41
C ASP A 126 -0.70 11.36 -9.04
N VAL A 127 0.48 11.41 -8.42
CA VAL A 127 0.73 12.27 -7.26
C VAL A 127 1.61 13.42 -7.73
N THR A 128 1.13 14.64 -7.55
CA THR A 128 1.95 15.85 -7.77
C THR A 128 2.35 16.42 -6.42
N PHE A 129 3.65 16.55 -6.22
CA PHE A 129 4.24 17.33 -5.14
C PHE A 129 4.59 18.71 -5.66
N THR A 130 3.86 19.72 -5.19
CA THR A 130 4.32 21.10 -5.34
C THR A 130 5.43 21.34 -4.32
N THR A 131 6.58 21.78 -4.82
CA THR A 131 7.76 22.02 -3.97
C THR A 131 8.25 23.45 -4.09
N ASP A 132 9.15 23.84 -3.19
CA ASP A 132 9.88 25.11 -3.25
C ASP A 132 10.94 25.17 -4.38
N LYS A 133 10.96 24.17 -5.27
CA LYS A 133 11.86 24.06 -6.43
C LYS A 133 11.11 23.79 -7.75
N GLY A 134 9.78 23.70 -7.71
CA GLY A 134 8.92 23.34 -8.83
C GLY A 134 8.10 22.07 -8.55
N ASP A 135 7.23 21.71 -9.47
CA ASP A 135 6.39 20.53 -9.32
C ASP A 135 7.16 19.24 -9.65
N ILE A 136 6.91 18.19 -8.88
CA ILE A 136 7.41 16.83 -9.11
C ILE A 136 6.20 15.91 -9.23
N SER A 137 6.01 15.32 -10.39
CA SER A 137 4.90 14.38 -10.61
C SER A 137 5.40 12.94 -10.53
N ILE A 138 4.63 12.08 -9.88
CA ILE A 138 4.91 10.68 -9.67
C ILE A 138 3.74 9.88 -10.24
N ALA A 139 4.02 9.08 -11.27
CA ALA A 139 3.09 8.08 -11.75
C ALA A 139 3.16 6.86 -10.82
N VAL A 140 2.12 6.69 -10.01
CA VAL A 140 1.94 5.58 -9.07
C VAL A 140 1.32 4.39 -9.81
N ASP A 141 1.92 3.21 -9.67
CA ASP A 141 1.45 1.96 -10.27
C ASP A 141 0.98 1.01 -9.18
N ARG A 142 -0.32 0.71 -9.15
CA ARG A 142 -0.91 -0.18 -8.13
C ARG A 142 -0.52 -1.64 -8.33
N SER A 143 -0.01 -2.03 -9.51
CA SER A 143 0.34 -3.42 -9.81
C SER A 143 1.68 -3.87 -9.24
N THR A 144 2.54 -2.93 -8.83
CA THR A 144 3.88 -3.24 -8.31
C THR A 144 3.90 -3.46 -6.79
N ALA A 145 3.00 -2.80 -6.06
CA ALA A 145 2.83 -2.92 -4.62
C ALA A 145 1.49 -2.28 -4.20
N ALA A 146 0.38 -3.01 -4.32
CA ALA A 146 -0.97 -2.46 -4.20
C ALA A 146 -1.24 -1.81 -2.84
N CYS A 147 -0.79 -2.42 -1.75
CA CYS A 147 -1.01 -1.90 -0.41
C CYS A 147 -0.16 -0.65 -0.13
N ASN A 148 1.09 -0.64 -0.58
CA ASN A 148 1.99 0.50 -0.42
C ASN A 148 1.64 1.66 -1.36
N ALA A 149 1.18 1.37 -2.58
CA ALA A 149 0.64 2.37 -3.49
C ALA A 149 -0.60 3.05 -2.89
N ASN A 150 -1.53 2.26 -2.32
CA ASN A 150 -2.71 2.79 -1.65
C ASN A 150 -2.37 3.60 -0.39
N ALA A 151 -1.40 3.12 0.41
CA ALA A 151 -0.86 3.87 1.54
C ALA A 151 -0.30 5.23 1.11
N PHE A 152 0.54 5.25 0.08
CA PHE A 152 1.15 6.46 -0.46
C PHE A 152 0.10 7.46 -0.97
N LEU A 153 -0.87 7.00 -1.75
CA LEU A 153 -1.98 7.82 -2.27
C LEU A 153 -2.87 8.37 -1.15
N THR A 154 -3.15 7.56 -0.13
CA THR A 154 -3.95 7.98 1.04
C THR A 154 -3.22 9.06 1.84
N LEU A 155 -1.92 8.86 2.09
CA LEU A 155 -1.09 9.85 2.81
C LEU A 155 -0.98 11.17 2.02
N ALA A 156 -0.78 11.10 0.70
CA ALA A 156 -0.78 12.27 -0.16
C ALA A 156 -2.13 13.00 -0.14
N SER A 157 -3.25 12.28 -0.30
CA SER A 157 -4.60 12.86 -0.29
C SER A 157 -4.99 13.47 1.05
N ALA A 158 -4.47 12.91 2.15
CA ALA A 158 -4.70 13.40 3.51
C ALA A 158 -3.80 14.59 3.90
N GLY A 159 -2.91 15.06 3.01
CA GLY A 159 -1.97 16.14 3.31
C GLY A 159 -0.87 15.72 4.29
N TYR A 160 -0.61 14.42 4.47
CA TYR A 160 0.45 13.95 5.36
C TYR A 160 1.84 14.40 4.89
N TYR A 161 2.02 14.59 3.57
CA TYR A 161 3.26 15.07 2.97
C TYR A 161 3.37 16.60 2.85
N ASP A 162 2.35 17.35 3.27
CA ASP A 162 2.36 18.81 3.20
C ASP A 162 3.32 19.42 4.23
N ASP A 163 4.03 20.48 3.83
CA ASP A 163 5.07 21.13 4.62
C ASP A 163 6.13 20.15 5.17
N THR A 164 6.49 19.14 4.38
CA THR A 164 7.56 18.18 4.69
C THR A 164 8.79 18.41 3.83
N GLY A 165 9.87 17.69 4.10
CA GLY A 165 11.07 17.73 3.27
C GLY A 165 11.79 16.39 3.23
N CYS A 166 13.06 16.43 2.84
CA CYS A 166 13.87 15.22 2.71
C CYS A 166 14.84 15.10 3.89
N SER A 167 14.62 14.08 4.72
CA SER A 167 15.42 13.81 5.92
C SER A 167 16.81 13.28 5.60
N GLN A 168 17.01 12.77 4.38
CA GLN A 168 18.20 12.01 4.06
C GLN A 168 18.52 12.05 2.57
N LEU A 169 19.78 12.32 2.23
CA LEU A 169 20.38 12.10 0.92
C LEU A 169 21.39 10.96 1.08
N TRP A 170 21.16 9.87 0.36
CA TRP A 170 22.16 8.81 0.20
C TRP A 170 22.94 9.02 -1.07
N ASN A 171 24.25 8.96 -0.92
CA ASN A 171 25.22 9.01 -1.98
C ASN A 171 26.32 7.97 -1.72
N THR A 172 25.93 6.70 -1.58
CA THR A 172 26.85 5.55 -1.42
C THR A 172 26.86 4.67 -2.67
N GLU A 173 27.82 3.75 -2.80
CA GLU A 173 27.90 2.87 -3.99
C GLU A 173 26.61 2.07 -4.24
N ASN A 174 25.97 1.59 -3.17
CA ASN A 174 24.79 0.74 -3.26
C ASN A 174 23.48 1.53 -3.35
N ILE A 175 23.39 2.68 -2.69
CA ILE A 175 22.18 3.53 -2.68
C ILE A 175 22.48 4.98 -3.04
N ARG A 176 21.75 5.48 -4.04
CA ARG A 176 21.73 6.87 -4.47
C ARG A 176 20.28 7.35 -4.50
N GLY A 177 19.85 8.15 -3.53
CA GLY A 177 18.46 8.59 -3.45
C GLY A 177 18.18 9.61 -2.37
N LEU A 178 16.98 10.18 -2.41
CA LEU A 178 16.45 11.12 -1.43
C LEU A 178 15.33 10.46 -0.63
N GLN A 179 15.46 10.39 0.70
CA GLN A 179 14.37 10.02 1.60
C GLN A 179 13.54 11.25 1.92
N CYS A 180 12.24 11.19 1.68
CA CYS A 180 11.33 12.30 1.93
C CYS A 180 10.01 11.78 2.55
N GLY A 181 9.17 12.72 2.96
CA GLY A 181 7.82 12.43 3.46
C GLY A 181 7.72 12.27 4.98
N ASP A 182 8.79 12.58 5.72
CA ASP A 182 8.77 12.64 7.19
C ASP A 182 8.53 14.08 7.66
N PRO A 183 7.37 14.42 8.27
CA PRO A 183 7.10 15.75 8.85
C PRO A 183 8.11 16.18 9.92
N THR A 184 8.76 15.22 10.57
CA THR A 184 9.75 15.47 11.63
C THR A 184 11.15 15.75 11.08
N LEU A 185 11.41 15.46 9.80
CA LEU A 185 12.73 15.49 9.16
C LEU A 185 13.81 14.64 9.87
N THR A 186 13.41 13.60 10.58
CA THR A 186 14.34 12.70 11.29
C THR A 186 14.55 11.37 10.57
N GLY A 187 13.68 11.03 9.62
CA GLY A 187 13.66 9.76 8.90
C GLY A 187 12.95 8.63 9.63
N ILE A 188 12.52 8.86 10.88
CA ILE A 188 11.86 7.86 11.75
C ILE A 188 10.40 8.20 12.07
N GLY A 189 9.89 9.35 11.62
CA GLY A 189 8.48 9.70 11.78
C GLY A 189 7.57 8.72 11.03
N ALA A 190 6.40 8.46 11.60
CA ALA A 190 5.40 7.55 11.05
C ALA A 190 3.98 8.13 11.19
N PRO A 191 3.04 7.76 10.30
CA PRO A 191 1.66 8.23 10.36
C PRO A 191 0.83 7.61 11.51
N GLY A 192 1.47 6.82 12.39
CA GLY A 192 0.85 6.05 13.47
C GLY A 192 0.58 4.58 13.10
N TRP A 193 0.92 4.18 11.88
CA TRP A 193 0.75 2.83 11.34
C TRP A 193 1.81 2.53 10.26
N SER A 194 1.94 1.27 9.91
CA SER A 194 2.83 0.77 8.85
C SER A 194 2.08 -0.11 7.85
N SER A 195 2.54 -0.11 6.61
CA SER A 195 2.02 -0.95 5.52
C SER A 195 2.66 -2.34 5.52
N PRO A 196 2.00 -3.35 4.90
CA PRO A 196 2.59 -4.67 4.74
C PRO A 196 3.85 -4.61 3.87
N ASP A 197 4.75 -5.59 4.05
CA ASP A 197 5.93 -5.70 3.22
C ASP A 197 5.54 -6.27 1.85
N GLU A 198 5.82 -5.53 0.78
CA GLU A 198 5.59 -5.93 -0.61
C GLU A 198 6.94 -5.92 -1.36
N PRO A 199 7.75 -6.98 -1.26
CA PRO A 199 9.02 -7.09 -1.99
C PRO A 199 8.82 -6.83 -3.49
N PRO A 200 9.69 -6.06 -4.14
CA PRO A 200 9.52 -5.71 -5.53
C PRO A 200 9.65 -6.94 -6.43
N HIS A 201 8.93 -6.90 -7.56
CA HIS A 201 8.96 -7.96 -8.58
C HIS A 201 9.38 -7.37 -9.92
N GLY A 202 9.96 -8.21 -10.79
CA GLY A 202 10.36 -7.81 -12.14
C GLY A 202 11.60 -6.90 -12.22
N LEU A 203 12.24 -6.58 -11.09
CA LEU A 203 13.51 -5.85 -11.08
C LEU A 203 14.67 -6.77 -11.49
N ARG A 204 15.68 -6.19 -12.15
CA ARG A 204 16.86 -6.92 -12.60
C ARG A 204 17.68 -7.38 -11.40
N THR A 205 17.87 -8.69 -11.28
CA THR A 205 18.73 -9.29 -10.26
C THR A 205 20.21 -9.07 -10.59
N VAL A 206 21.01 -8.92 -9.54
CA VAL A 206 22.47 -8.82 -9.61
C VAL A 206 23.07 -9.68 -8.49
N PRO A 207 24.06 -10.55 -8.80
CA PRO A 207 24.74 -11.32 -7.78
C PRO A 207 25.41 -10.39 -6.77
N ILE A 208 25.31 -10.77 -5.49
CA ILE A 208 26.10 -10.18 -4.42
C ILE A 208 27.48 -10.85 -4.35
N ASP A 209 28.37 -10.33 -3.51
CA ASP A 209 29.68 -10.94 -3.34
C ASP A 209 29.55 -12.36 -2.76
N PRO A 210 30.45 -13.30 -3.12
CA PRO A 210 30.34 -14.69 -2.69
C PRO A 210 30.35 -14.90 -1.18
N GLN A 211 31.00 -14.01 -0.41
CA GLN A 211 31.07 -14.14 1.05
C GLN A 211 29.71 -13.81 1.66
N THR A 212 29.08 -12.72 1.23
CA THR A 212 27.72 -12.33 1.65
C THR A 212 26.69 -13.36 1.21
N ALA A 213 26.83 -13.95 0.02
CA ALA A 213 25.98 -15.06 -0.42
C ALA A 213 26.13 -16.31 0.47
N GLN A 214 27.35 -16.65 0.89
CA GLN A 214 27.60 -17.76 1.82
C GLN A 214 27.01 -17.52 3.22
N MET A 215 26.83 -16.26 3.62
CA MET A 215 26.14 -15.89 4.85
C MET A 215 24.61 -15.94 4.74
N GLY A 216 24.05 -16.33 3.58
CA GLY A 216 22.63 -16.54 3.39
C GLY A 216 21.86 -15.29 2.93
N SER A 217 22.55 -14.21 2.59
CA SER A 217 21.90 -13.02 2.03
C SER A 217 21.38 -13.32 0.61
N PRO A 218 20.19 -12.80 0.24
CA PRO A 218 19.66 -12.98 -1.10
C PRO A 218 20.43 -12.11 -2.11
N ASP A 219 20.29 -12.44 -3.40
CA ASP A 219 20.75 -11.58 -4.48
C ASP A 219 20.13 -10.18 -4.38
N ALA A 220 20.90 -9.18 -4.78
CA ALA A 220 20.40 -7.82 -4.86
C ALA A 220 19.59 -7.62 -6.15
N VAL A 221 18.78 -6.58 -6.17
CA VAL A 221 18.07 -6.10 -7.36
C VAL A 221 18.44 -4.65 -7.63
N ILE A 222 18.24 -4.23 -8.88
CA ILE A 222 18.45 -2.84 -9.26
C ILE A 222 17.13 -2.09 -9.20
N TYR A 223 17.10 -1.07 -8.35
CA TYR A 223 16.09 -0.02 -8.34
C TYR A 223 16.54 1.05 -9.34
N PRO A 224 15.87 1.19 -10.49
CA PRO A 224 16.28 2.14 -11.51
C PRO A 224 16.16 3.58 -11.04
N ARG A 225 16.94 4.47 -11.66
CA ARG A 225 16.76 5.91 -11.51
C ARG A 225 15.30 6.34 -11.72
N GLY A 226 14.83 7.21 -10.84
CA GLY A 226 13.50 7.80 -10.84
C GLY A 226 12.42 6.92 -10.20
N THR A 227 12.75 5.69 -9.81
CA THR A 227 11.85 4.86 -9.02
C THR A 227 11.56 5.52 -7.66
N VAL A 228 10.30 5.43 -7.24
CA VAL A 228 9.82 5.78 -5.91
C VAL A 228 9.55 4.48 -5.16
N ALA A 229 10.20 4.28 -4.02
CA ALA A 229 10.02 3.10 -3.19
C ALA A 229 9.79 3.45 -1.72
N ILE A 230 8.98 2.67 -1.02
CA ILE A 230 8.64 2.91 0.39
C ILE A 230 9.77 2.44 1.29
N VAL A 231 10.22 3.33 2.18
CA VAL A 231 11.20 3.00 3.22
C VAL A 231 10.57 2.00 4.17
N ASN A 232 11.32 0.98 4.55
CA ASN A 232 10.88 -0.05 5.46
C ASN A 232 11.87 -0.21 6.63
N THR A 233 11.49 -1.01 7.63
CA THR A 233 12.37 -1.38 8.76
C THR A 233 12.41 -2.90 8.94
N ASN A 234 12.45 -3.61 7.82
CA ASN A 234 12.49 -5.06 7.79
C ASN A 234 13.64 -5.62 8.61
N ALA A 235 13.40 -6.76 9.26
CA ALA A 235 14.48 -7.57 9.83
C ALA A 235 14.91 -8.61 8.80
N GLU A 236 16.21 -8.78 8.60
CA GLU A 236 16.74 -9.76 7.63
C GLU A 236 16.32 -11.20 7.95
N ASP A 237 16.04 -11.50 9.22
CA ASP A 237 15.52 -12.78 9.70
C ASP A 237 13.99 -12.95 9.54
N GLY A 238 13.31 -11.94 8.99
CA GLY A 238 11.85 -11.93 8.82
C GLY A 238 11.05 -11.80 10.12
N SER A 239 11.70 -11.55 11.26
CA SER A 239 11.03 -11.43 12.56
C SER A 239 10.13 -10.19 12.68
N ARG A 240 10.37 -9.18 11.84
CA ARG A 240 9.54 -7.97 11.72
C ARG A 240 8.83 -7.99 10.37
N THR A 241 7.51 -7.85 10.44
CA THR A 241 6.61 -7.78 9.29
C THR A 241 5.72 -6.54 9.39
N ASN A 242 5.17 -6.10 8.26
CA ASN A 242 4.42 -4.85 8.13
C ASN A 242 5.29 -3.66 8.50
N THR A 243 6.39 -3.49 7.79
CA THR A 243 7.40 -2.49 8.16
C THR A 243 7.46 -1.29 7.23
N GLY A 244 6.60 -1.24 6.21
CA GLY A 244 6.52 -0.11 5.29
C GLY A 244 6.11 1.16 6.03
N SER A 245 6.90 2.22 5.88
CA SER A 245 6.71 3.48 6.58
C SER A 245 5.90 4.49 5.75
N GLY A 246 5.61 5.65 6.33
CA GLY A 246 5.12 6.80 5.56
C GLY A 246 6.20 7.45 4.68
N ASN A 247 7.46 7.09 4.84
CA ASN A 247 8.59 7.72 4.14
C ASN A 247 8.88 6.98 2.83
N PHE A 248 9.39 7.71 1.84
CA PHE A 248 9.70 7.16 0.53
C PHE A 248 11.08 7.62 0.06
N ILE A 249 11.68 6.83 -0.83
CA ILE A 249 12.95 7.11 -1.49
C ILE A 249 12.67 7.43 -2.95
N ILE A 250 13.18 8.57 -3.43
CA ILE A 250 13.33 8.84 -4.85
C ILE A 250 14.76 8.48 -5.27
N PHE A 251 14.93 7.48 -6.12
CA PHE A 251 16.25 7.05 -6.57
C PHE A 251 16.85 8.02 -7.59
N THR A 252 17.98 8.63 -7.24
CA THR A 252 18.70 9.59 -8.11
C THR A 252 19.59 8.87 -9.12
N LYS A 253 20.01 7.64 -8.84
CA LYS A 253 20.68 6.75 -9.79
C LYS A 253 20.26 5.30 -9.54
N ASP A 254 20.56 4.43 -10.50
CA ASP A 254 20.43 2.99 -10.33
C ASP A 254 21.13 2.55 -9.04
N SER A 255 20.38 1.89 -8.18
CA SER A 255 20.82 1.48 -6.84
C SER A 255 20.67 -0.03 -6.69
N LYS A 256 21.67 -0.68 -6.11
CA LYS A 256 21.75 -2.13 -5.92
C LYS A 256 21.43 -2.44 -4.46
N LEU A 257 20.24 -2.98 -4.21
CA LEU A 257 19.77 -3.22 -2.86
C LEU A 257 19.09 -4.58 -2.77
N THR A 258 19.04 -5.13 -1.56
CA THR A 258 18.17 -6.25 -1.23
C THR A 258 16.73 -5.94 -1.66
N PRO A 259 16.01 -6.89 -2.27
CA PRO A 259 14.65 -6.67 -2.78
C PRO A 259 13.62 -6.62 -1.63
N THR A 260 13.66 -5.58 -0.79
CA THR A 260 12.70 -5.43 0.31
C THR A 260 11.82 -4.19 0.19
N LEU A 261 12.21 -3.19 -0.61
CA LEU A 261 11.49 -1.93 -0.71
C LEU A 261 10.35 -2.04 -1.73
N ALA A 262 9.13 -1.77 -1.28
CA ALA A 262 7.96 -1.74 -2.14
C ALA A 262 8.10 -0.59 -3.16
N VAL A 263 8.13 -0.93 -4.45
CA VAL A 263 8.13 0.05 -5.54
C VAL A 263 6.69 0.50 -5.77
N VAL A 264 6.45 1.81 -5.67
CA VAL A 264 5.09 2.38 -5.82
C VAL A 264 4.92 3.19 -7.09
N GLY A 265 6.00 3.70 -7.68
CA GLY A 265 5.86 4.54 -8.85
C GLY A 265 7.16 5.07 -9.40
N LYS A 266 7.04 6.07 -10.28
CA LYS A 266 8.18 6.70 -10.94
C LYS A 266 7.97 8.21 -11.08
N VAL A 267 9.02 8.97 -10.77
CA VAL A 267 9.07 10.40 -11.01
C VAL A 267 9.15 10.68 -12.50
N ASP A 268 8.44 11.71 -12.94
CA ASP A 268 8.46 12.22 -14.29
C ASP A 268 9.82 12.84 -14.67
N ARG A 269 9.98 13.22 -15.95
CA ARG A 269 11.27 13.71 -16.44
C ARG A 269 11.63 15.08 -15.87
N ASP A 270 10.65 15.96 -15.68
CA ASP A 270 10.92 17.31 -15.20
C ASP A 270 11.16 17.32 -13.70
N GLY A 271 10.39 16.55 -12.93
CA GLY A 271 10.66 16.31 -11.52
C GLY A 271 12.05 15.70 -11.27
N MET A 272 12.51 14.80 -12.14
CA MET A 272 13.86 14.24 -12.00
C MET A 272 14.99 15.26 -12.21
N LYS A 273 14.77 16.36 -12.94
CA LYS A 273 15.76 17.45 -13.04
C LYS A 273 15.90 18.18 -11.70
N ILE A 274 14.79 18.39 -10.99
CA ILE A 274 14.78 19.00 -9.65
C ILE A 274 15.52 18.09 -8.67
N VAL A 275 15.15 16.81 -8.64
CA VAL A 275 15.78 15.79 -7.79
C VAL A 275 17.29 15.71 -8.00
N ASP A 276 17.75 15.83 -9.25
CA ASP A 276 19.18 15.86 -9.58
C ASP A 276 19.90 17.08 -9.04
N GLN A 277 19.28 18.26 -9.12
CA GLN A 277 19.86 19.49 -8.59
C GLN A 277 20.05 19.40 -7.08
N ILE A 278 19.08 18.83 -6.37
CA ILE A 278 19.16 18.59 -4.93
C ILE A 278 20.31 17.62 -4.61
N ALA A 279 20.38 16.49 -5.32
CA ALA A 279 21.44 15.51 -5.13
C ALA A 279 22.84 16.08 -5.44
N ALA A 280 22.96 16.90 -6.49
CA ALA A 280 24.21 17.57 -6.86
C ALA A 280 24.67 18.63 -5.85
N GLY A 281 23.73 19.21 -5.10
CA GLY A 281 24.02 20.16 -4.01
C GLY A 281 24.80 19.55 -2.84
N GLY A 282 24.82 18.22 -2.73
CA GLY A 282 25.57 17.49 -1.72
C GLY A 282 24.88 17.47 -0.35
N ILE A 283 25.65 17.07 0.66
CA ILE A 283 25.16 16.76 2.01
C ILE A 283 25.54 17.89 2.97
N ALA A 284 24.60 18.28 3.82
CA ALA A 284 24.83 19.23 4.91
C ALA A 284 25.64 18.57 6.03
N PRO A 285 26.62 19.26 6.62
CA PRO A 285 27.19 18.84 7.90
C PRO A 285 26.09 18.80 8.97
N GLY A 286 26.07 17.73 9.75
CA GLY A 286 25.11 17.55 10.84
C GLY A 286 25.35 16.25 11.62
N PRO A 287 24.54 16.00 12.66
CA PRO A 287 24.65 14.80 13.48
C PRO A 287 24.48 13.53 12.62
N GLY A 288 25.39 12.57 12.75
CA GLY A 288 25.38 11.33 11.98
C GLY A 288 25.68 11.50 10.49
N SER A 289 26.00 12.72 10.03
CA SER A 289 26.33 12.96 8.63
C SER A 289 27.74 12.44 8.30
N THR A 290 27.86 11.90 7.10
CA THR A 290 29.12 11.50 6.47
C THR A 290 29.23 12.19 5.11
N ALA A 291 30.35 11.99 4.41
CA ALA A 291 30.51 12.50 3.04
C ALA A 291 29.48 11.92 2.04
N THR A 292 28.81 10.82 2.39
CA THR A 292 27.93 10.05 1.50
C THR A 292 26.54 9.81 2.06
N ASN A 293 26.25 10.26 3.28
CA ASN A 293 24.95 10.09 3.93
C ASN A 293 24.71 11.27 4.89
N GLY A 294 23.63 12.00 4.73
CA GLY A 294 23.12 12.96 5.71
C GLY A 294 21.97 13.79 5.13
N LEU A 295 21.58 14.88 5.80
CA LEU A 295 20.59 15.81 5.26
C LEU A 295 21.07 16.41 3.92
N PRO A 296 20.19 16.59 2.93
CA PRO A 296 20.50 17.39 1.75
C PRO A 296 20.95 18.80 2.13
N LYS A 297 22.04 19.29 1.52
CA LYS A 297 22.52 20.68 1.71
C LYS A 297 21.51 21.70 1.23
N THR A 298 20.87 21.43 0.11
CA THR A 298 19.70 22.17 -0.38
C THR A 298 18.49 21.32 -0.09
N GLN A 299 17.57 21.81 0.74
CA GLN A 299 16.33 21.09 1.02
C GLN A 299 15.38 21.11 -0.18
N LEU A 300 14.63 20.02 -0.31
CA LEU A 300 13.48 19.91 -1.19
C LEU A 300 12.25 19.88 -0.29
N ASN A 301 11.54 21.00 -0.20
CA ASN A 301 10.38 21.11 0.67
C ASN A 301 9.12 20.86 -0.14
N ILE A 302 8.36 19.83 0.23
CA ILE A 302 7.04 19.54 -0.32
C ILE A 302 6.06 20.47 0.41
N THR A 303 5.56 21.48 -0.30
CA THR A 303 4.58 22.41 0.27
C THR A 303 3.18 21.83 0.22
N LYS A 304 2.88 21.05 -0.83
CA LYS A 304 1.58 20.39 -0.98
C LYS A 304 1.69 19.11 -1.80
N ALA A 305 0.96 18.08 -1.38
CA ALA A 305 0.68 16.90 -2.18
C ALA A 305 -0.75 16.93 -2.72
N SER A 306 -0.93 16.49 -3.97
CA SER A 306 -2.25 16.31 -4.59
C SER A 306 -2.29 15.04 -5.40
N VAL A 307 -3.44 14.36 -5.39
CA VAL A 307 -3.68 13.13 -6.14
C VAL A 307 -4.70 13.40 -7.23
N SER A 308 -4.42 12.90 -8.44
CA SER A 308 -5.37 12.81 -9.54
C SER A 308 -5.42 11.37 -10.03
N ASP A 309 -6.61 10.78 -10.04
CA ASP A 309 -6.84 9.45 -10.60
C ASP A 309 -7.27 9.57 -12.07
N ASP A 310 -6.62 8.78 -12.93
CA ASP A 310 -7.08 8.50 -14.30
C ASP A 310 -8.14 7.38 -14.26
N ASP A 311 -9.27 7.62 -13.59
CA ASP A 311 -10.41 6.67 -13.54
C ASP A 311 -11.51 7.02 -14.58
#